data_AF-A0A9E0W1H4-F1
#
_entry.id   AF-A0A9E0W1H4-F1
#
_cell.length_a   1.000
_cell.length_b   1.000
_cell.length_c   1.000
_cell.angle_alpha   90.00
_cell.angle_beta   90.00
_cell.angle_gamma   90.00
#
_symmetry.space_group_name_H-M   'P 1'
#
loop_
_entity.id
_entity.type
_entity.pdbx_description
1 polymer ?
#
loop_
_entity_poly.entity_id
_entity_poly.type
_entity_poly.pdbx_seq_one_letter_code
_entity_poly.pdbx_strand_id
1 'polypeptide(L)'
;FESIINSMTPHERKRPDVISGSRKKRIAMGSGTQIQDVNRLLKQHKQMAKMMKKFSSKGGMAKMMRGMKGMMPGGMGGPGGPGGFPRM
;
A
#
# COMPACT_ATOMS: atom_id res chain seq x y z
N PHE A 1 8.20 1.45 20.22
CA PHE A 1 8.15 0.29 19.28
C PHE A 1 9.51 -0.09 18.71
N GLU A 2 10.50 0.83 18.63
CA GLU A 2 11.85 0.50 18.15
C GLU A 2 12.49 -0.71 18.86
N SER A 3 12.31 -0.81 20.18
CA SER A 3 12.80 -1.96 20.96
C SER A 3 12.26 -3.31 20.48
N ILE A 4 10.98 -3.37 20.07
CA ILE A 4 10.33 -4.59 19.54
C ILE A 4 10.95 -4.99 18.21
N ILE A 5 11.15 -4.02 17.30
CA ILE A 5 11.73 -4.28 15.97
C ILE A 5 13.20 -4.70 16.13
N ASN A 6 13.94 -4.06 17.02
CA ASN A 6 15.34 -4.38 17.31
C ASN A 6 15.51 -5.81 17.86
N SER A 7 14.50 -6.32 18.58
CA SER A 7 14.46 -7.69 19.11
C SER A 7 14.05 -8.76 18.09
N MET A 8 13.71 -8.36 16.86
CA MET A 8 13.46 -9.29 15.74
C MET A 8 14.76 -9.60 14.98
N THR A 9 14.84 -10.84 14.49
CA THR A 9 15.88 -11.25 13.54
C THR A 9 15.64 -10.62 12.16
N PRO A 10 16.68 -10.48 11.31
CA PRO A 10 16.54 -9.94 9.96
C PRO A 10 15.52 -10.70 9.10
N HIS A 11 15.41 -12.02 9.29
CA HIS A 11 14.42 -12.84 8.58
C HIS A 11 12.98 -12.46 8.98
N GLU A 12 12.72 -12.29 10.28
CA GLU A 12 11.40 -11.92 10.79
C GLU A 12 10.98 -10.51 10.38
N ARG A 13 11.93 -9.57 10.27
CA ARG A 13 11.66 -8.20 9.80
C ARG A 13 11.23 -8.20 8.32
N LYS A 14 11.89 -9.01 7.49
CA LYS A 14 11.55 -9.17 6.06
C LYS A 14 10.24 -9.95 5.87
N ARG A 15 9.97 -10.91 6.75
CA ARG A 15 8.83 -11.83 6.69
C ARG A 15 8.07 -11.86 8.02
N PRO A 16 7.21 -10.86 8.31
CA PRO A 16 6.44 -10.81 9.55
C PRO A 16 5.43 -11.95 9.70
N ASP A 17 5.08 -12.62 8.59
CA ASP A 17 4.23 -13.82 8.51
C ASP A 17 4.81 -15.02 9.28
N VAL A 18 6.13 -15.11 9.42
CA VAL A 18 6.77 -16.24 10.11
C VAL A 18 6.73 -16.12 11.64
N ILE A 19 6.25 -14.99 12.18
CA ILE A 19 6.25 -14.70 13.62
C ILE A 19 5.09 -15.45 14.32
N SER A 20 5.39 -16.67 14.78
CA SER A 20 4.50 -17.53 15.56
C SER A 20 4.53 -17.20 17.07
N GLY A 21 3.73 -17.91 17.88
CA GLY A 21 3.63 -17.67 19.33
C GLY A 21 4.97 -17.73 20.08
N SER A 22 5.81 -18.72 19.78
CA SER A 22 7.15 -18.85 20.38
C SER A 22 8.04 -17.64 20.07
N ARG A 23 8.05 -17.20 18.80
CA ARG A 23 8.80 -16.01 18.38
C ARG A 23 8.28 -14.73 19.03
N LYS A 24 6.95 -14.58 19.16
CA LYS A 24 6.34 -13.42 19.86
C LYS A 24 6.79 -13.36 21.32
N LYS A 25 6.84 -14.49 22.02
CA LYS A 25 7.32 -14.55 23.41
C LYS A 25 8.79 -14.12 23.50
N ARG A 26 9.66 -14.64 22.61
CA ARG A 26 11.08 -14.23 22.55
C ARG A 26 11.25 -12.74 22.28
N ILE A 27 10.53 -12.20 21.30
CA ILE A 27 10.58 -10.77 20.96
C ILE A 27 10.14 -9.93 22.16
N ALA A 28 8.98 -10.25 22.75
CA ALA A 28 8.43 -9.54 23.91
C ALA A 28 9.41 -9.51 25.09
N MET A 29 10.01 -10.65 25.43
CA MET A 29 11.03 -10.74 26.49
C MET A 29 12.28 -9.94 26.13
N GLY A 30 12.77 -10.04 24.89
CA GLY A 30 13.97 -9.32 24.44
C GLY A 30 13.79 -7.79 24.37
N SER A 31 12.56 -7.33 24.12
CA SER A 31 12.24 -5.90 24.04
C SER A 31 11.71 -5.29 25.33
N GLY A 32 11.50 -6.09 26.38
CA GLY A 32 10.88 -5.65 27.64
C GLY A 32 9.41 -5.23 27.47
N THR A 33 8.69 -5.80 26.51
CA THR A 33 7.29 -5.44 26.19
C THR A 33 6.36 -6.64 26.36
N GLN A 34 5.06 -6.44 26.22
CA GLN A 34 4.09 -7.53 26.29
C GLN A 34 3.86 -8.18 24.92
N ILE A 35 3.38 -9.43 24.93
CA ILE A 35 2.97 -10.14 23.70
C ILE A 35 1.87 -9.36 22.95
N GLN A 36 1.03 -8.62 23.69
CA GLN A 36 -0.03 -7.79 23.11
C GLN A 36 0.54 -6.65 22.25
N ASP A 37 1.63 -6.01 22.69
CA ASP A 37 2.29 -4.94 21.95
C ASP A 37 2.90 -5.46 20.65
N VAL A 38 3.51 -6.64 20.70
CA VAL A 38 4.01 -7.34 19.50
C VAL A 38 2.86 -7.63 18.54
N ASN A 39 1.71 -8.11 19.03
CA ASN A 39 0.54 -8.36 18.19
C ASN A 39 -0.03 -7.07 17.55
N ARG A 40 -0.06 -5.96 18.30
CA ARG A 40 -0.51 -4.65 17.78
C ARG A 40 0.40 -4.19 16.63
N LEU A 41 1.71 -4.26 16.82
CA LEU A 41 2.69 -3.90 15.78
C LEU A 41 2.51 -4.75 14.51
N LEU A 42 2.39 -6.07 14.65
CA LEU A 42 2.20 -6.97 13.50
C LEU A 42 0.90 -6.69 12.75
N LYS A 43 -0.19 -6.35 13.47
CA LYS A 43 -1.46 -5.95 12.84
C LYS A 43 -1.31 -4.65 12.06
N GLN A 44 -0.69 -3.63 12.65
CA GLN A 44 -0.46 -2.34 11.99
C GLN A 44 0.40 -2.50 10.73
N HIS A 45 1.49 -3.29 10.81
CA HIS A 45 2.32 -3.60 9.65
C HIS A 45 1.52 -4.29 8.54
N LYS A 46 0.70 -5.29 8.88
CA LYS A 46 -0.14 -6.01 7.91
C LYS A 46 -1.17 -5.10 7.24
N GLN A 47 -1.75 -4.15 7.99
CA GLN A 47 -2.67 -3.16 7.45
C GLN A 47 -1.97 -2.20 6.48
N MET A 48 -0.81 -1.66 6.86
CA MET A 48 -0.01 -0.80 5.99
C MET A 48 0.44 -1.54 4.72
N ALA A 49 0.93 -2.77 4.84
CA ALA A 49 1.29 -3.61 3.70
C ALA A 49 0.10 -3.87 2.77
N LYS A 50 -1.11 -4.10 3.32
CA LYS A 50 -2.34 -4.26 2.53
C LYS A 50 -2.72 -2.98 1.80
N MET A 51 -2.57 -1.81 2.43
CA MET A 51 -2.81 -0.51 1.81
C MET A 51 -1.81 -0.22 0.71
N MET A 52 -0.50 -0.42 0.97
CA MET A 52 0.56 -0.27 -0.03
C MET A 52 0.34 -1.19 -1.22
N LYS A 53 -0.06 -2.45 -1.00
CA LYS A 53 -0.36 -3.38 -2.09
C LYS A 53 -1.55 -2.92 -2.93
N LYS A 54 -2.60 -2.36 -2.32
CA LYS A 54 -3.75 -1.80 -3.05
C LYS A 54 -3.37 -0.56 -3.88
N PHE A 55 -2.50 0.29 -3.36
CA PHE A 55 -2.01 1.48 -4.06
C PHE A 55 -1.01 1.15 -5.18
N SER A 56 -0.07 0.23 -4.92
CA SER A 56 0.95 -0.21 -5.88
C SER A 56 0.42 -1.20 -6.91
N SER A 57 -0.70 -1.88 -6.63
CA SER A 57 -1.33 -2.75 -7.63
C SER A 57 -1.71 -1.91 -8.85
N LYS A 58 -1.20 -2.31 -10.02
CA LYS A 58 -1.40 -1.69 -11.35
C LYS A 58 -2.87 -1.36 -11.66
N GLY A 59 -3.81 -2.03 -10.99
CA GLY A 59 -5.25 -1.77 -11.06
C GLY A 59 -5.75 -0.57 -10.26
N GLY A 60 -5.13 -0.18 -9.14
CA GLY A 60 -5.55 0.96 -8.31
C GLY A 60 -5.33 2.29 -9.03
N MET A 61 -4.12 2.50 -9.55
CA MET A 61 -3.79 3.68 -10.36
C MET A 61 -4.50 3.68 -11.72
N ALA A 62 -4.65 2.53 -12.38
CA ALA A 62 -5.42 2.45 -13.63
C ALA A 62 -6.94 2.64 -13.43
N LYS A 63 -7.49 2.35 -12.25
CA LYS A 63 -8.90 2.61 -11.91
C LYS A 63 -9.10 4.07 -11.52
N MET A 64 -8.13 4.67 -10.82
CA MET A 64 -8.10 6.10 -10.55
C MET A 64 -7.95 6.92 -11.84
N MET A 65 -7.03 6.54 -12.75
CA MET A 65 -6.90 7.18 -14.07
C MET A 65 -8.15 7.00 -14.93
N ARG A 66 -8.83 5.85 -14.89
CA ARG A 66 -10.11 5.67 -15.59
C ARG A 66 -11.24 6.50 -14.98
N GLY A 67 -11.30 6.61 -13.65
CA GLY A 67 -12.24 7.49 -12.97
C GLY A 67 -12.00 8.96 -13.29
N MET A 68 -10.74 9.38 -13.37
CA MET A 68 -10.35 10.75 -13.73
C MET A 68 -10.57 11.05 -15.22
N LYS A 69 -10.35 10.07 -16.10
CA LYS A 69 -10.71 10.17 -17.54
C LYS A 69 -12.23 10.28 -17.75
N GLY A 70 -13.04 9.73 -16.83
CA GLY A 70 -14.50 9.88 -16.84
C GLY A 70 -15.02 11.20 -16.25
N MET A 71 -14.17 11.96 -15.55
CA MET A 71 -14.51 13.26 -14.93
C MET A 71 -13.86 14.47 -15.64
N MET A 72 -13.03 14.24 -16.68
CA MET A 72 -12.68 15.30 -17.61
C MET A 72 -13.81 15.44 -18.65
N PRO A 73 -14.64 16.50 -18.61
CA PRO A 73 -15.43 16.85 -19.78
C PRO A 73 -14.46 17.08 -20.94
N GLY A 74 -14.79 16.56 -22.13
CA GLY A 74 -13.93 16.62 -23.31
C GLY A 74 -13.31 18.00 -23.49
N GLY A 75 -11.97 18.06 -23.52
CA GLY A 75 -11.29 19.36 -23.55
C GLY A 75 -9.78 19.27 -23.59
N MET A 76 -9.20 18.51 -24.51
CA MET A 76 -7.85 18.81 -25.05
C MET A 76 -7.58 18.07 -26.36
N GLY A 77 -8.43 18.34 -27.37
CA GLY A 77 -8.05 18.28 -28.78
C GLY A 77 -7.85 19.71 -29.25
N GLY A 78 -6.64 20.04 -29.73
CA GLY A 78 -6.23 21.41 -30.05
C GLY A 78 -7.05 22.10 -31.15
N PRO A 79 -6.85 23.41 -31.36
CA PRO A 79 -7.57 24.20 -32.36
C PRO A 79 -7.12 23.80 -33.78
N GLY A 80 -7.79 22.81 -34.35
CA GLY A 80 -7.67 22.42 -35.76
C GLY A 80 -8.79 23.03 -36.60
N GLY A 81 -8.50 24.20 -37.19
CA GLY A 81 -9.00 24.79 -38.44
C GLY A 81 -10.47 24.60 -38.88
N PRO A 82 -11.20 25.68 -39.20
CA PRO A 82 -12.46 25.56 -39.94
C PRO A 82 -12.17 25.25 -41.41
N GLY A 83 -12.51 24.05 -41.87
CA GLY A 83 -12.31 23.66 -43.27
C GLY A 83 -13.29 22.59 -43.72
N GLY A 84 -14.23 22.96 -44.59
CA GLY A 84 -14.98 22.02 -45.42
C GLY A 84 -16.43 22.41 -45.68
N PHE A 85 -16.66 23.23 -46.70
CA PHE A 85 -17.98 23.45 -47.32
C PHE A 85 -18.62 22.11 -47.77
N PRO A 86 -19.95 21.92 -47.63
CA PRO A 86 -20.64 20.83 -48.30
C PRO A 86 -20.97 21.24 -49.74
N ARG A 87 -20.53 20.43 -50.71
CA ARG A 87 -21.04 20.49 -52.09
C ARG A 87 -22.29 19.62 -52.20
N MET A 88 -23.34 20.26 -52.75
CA MET A 88 -24.50 19.76 -53.50
C MET A 88 -25.40 18.71 -52.81
#